data_AF-A0A1F9X9R5-F1
#
_entry.id   AF-A0A1F9X9R5-F1
#
_cell.length_a   1.000
_cell.length_b   1.000
_cell.length_c   1.000
_cell.angle_alpha   90.00
_cell.angle_beta   90.00
_cell.angle_gamma   90.00
#
_symmetry.space_group_name_H-M   'P 1'
#
loop_
_entity.id
_entity.type
_entity.pdbx_description
1 polymer ?
#
loop_
_entity_poly.entity_id
_entity_poly.type
_entity_poly.pdbx_seq_one_letter_code
_entity_poly.pdbx_strand_id
1 'polypeptide(L)'
;MGNRRKFVRKKTNTVLPKDVPQVTKVMMSKYKKIIFCISLAFSLHGIIGGAAYAIEIVQITPQQVPTNSAVNIAPSLASGQARWSKLLGPDWLSVDSLTGALTGTSDSIKEAHYIQIKASGDGQSETMTFILVVGDQNIIRMNGVSGNPSDIKSAYSLMNAGDVLLIPDGVYSGINNTINGSTGDCIVKNGAPDNYTTLIAENPNAANLPR
;
A
#
# COMPACT_ATOMS: atom_id res chain seq x y z
N MET A 1 73.64 15.93 22.31
CA MET A 1 73.49 16.75 21.09
C MET A 1 72.62 16.01 20.09
N GLY A 2 71.49 16.61 19.71
CA GLY A 2 70.55 16.01 18.76
C GLY A 2 71.09 16.00 17.33
N ASN A 3 70.51 15.16 16.48
CA ASN A 3 70.48 15.46 15.06
C ASN A 3 69.19 14.98 14.38
N ARG A 4 68.58 15.96 13.70
CA ARG A 4 67.25 15.96 13.09
C ARG A 4 67.20 15.03 11.87
N ARG A 5 66.24 14.11 11.83
CA ARG A 5 65.93 13.36 10.60
C ARG A 5 65.02 14.22 9.70
N LYS A 6 65.51 14.56 8.51
CA LYS A 6 64.78 15.31 7.48
C LYS A 6 63.63 14.45 6.92
N PHE A 7 62.41 14.98 6.96
CA PHE A 7 61.24 14.41 6.29
C PHE A 7 61.35 14.65 4.78
N VAL A 8 61.42 13.57 3.99
CA VAL A 8 61.28 13.62 2.53
C VAL A 8 59.85 13.21 2.18
N ARG A 9 59.04 14.16 1.71
CA ARG A 9 57.64 13.94 1.33
C ARG A 9 57.61 13.31 -0.07
N LYS A 10 57.52 11.98 -0.16
CA LYS A 10 57.19 11.29 -1.43
C LYS A 10 55.72 11.61 -1.77
N LYS A 11 55.48 12.24 -2.92
CA LYS A 11 54.14 12.36 -3.52
C LYS A 11 53.74 10.97 -4.03
N THR A 12 52.82 10.30 -3.35
CA THR A 12 52.17 9.10 -3.88
C THR A 12 51.04 9.55 -4.80
N ASN A 13 51.19 9.33 -6.10
CA ASN A 13 50.10 9.40 -7.06
C ASN A 13 49.18 8.19 -6.80
N THR A 14 48.04 8.44 -6.15
CA THR A 14 47.01 7.42 -6.03
C THR A 14 46.23 7.35 -7.33
N VAL A 15 46.52 6.34 -8.15
CA VAL A 15 45.65 5.91 -9.25
C VAL A 15 44.38 5.33 -8.61
N LEU A 16 43.22 5.92 -8.89
CA LEU A 16 41.93 5.40 -8.43
C LEU A 16 41.65 4.02 -9.07
N PRO A 17 41.20 3.02 -8.29
CA PRO A 17 40.74 1.76 -8.85
C PRO A 17 39.47 1.98 -9.69
N LYS A 18 39.52 1.54 -10.96
CA LYS A 18 38.35 1.32 -11.81
C LYS A 18 37.62 0.08 -11.28
N ASP A 19 36.38 0.28 -10.85
CA ASP A 19 35.31 -0.72 -10.65
C ASP A 19 34.54 -0.45 -9.35
N VAL A 20 33.97 0.75 -9.27
CA VAL A 20 32.85 1.05 -8.38
C VAL A 20 31.59 1.02 -9.25
N PRO A 21 30.55 0.24 -8.91
CA PRO A 21 29.30 0.26 -9.64
C PRO A 21 28.71 1.67 -9.59
N GLN A 22 28.42 2.21 -10.77
CA GLN A 22 27.84 3.54 -10.97
C GLN A 22 26.48 3.58 -10.27
N VAL A 23 26.38 4.33 -9.17
CA VAL A 23 25.07 4.71 -8.60
C VAL A 23 24.42 5.63 -9.63
N THR A 24 23.48 5.08 -10.38
CA THR A 24 22.70 5.81 -11.37
C THR A 24 22.01 6.96 -10.66
N LYS A 25 22.34 8.16 -11.12
CA LYS A 25 21.83 9.46 -10.69
C LYS A 25 20.29 9.43 -10.70
N VAL A 26 19.67 9.37 -9.52
CA VAL A 26 18.23 9.65 -9.39
C VAL A 26 18.05 11.15 -9.65
N MET A 27 17.55 11.48 -10.84
CA MET A 27 17.10 12.82 -11.17
C MET A 27 15.70 12.98 -10.57
N MET A 28 15.60 13.55 -9.37
CA MET A 28 14.33 14.02 -8.83
C MET A 28 14.32 15.54 -8.72
N SER A 29 13.61 16.09 -9.70
CA SER A 29 12.96 17.39 -9.78
C SER A 29 12.87 18.14 -8.45
N LYS A 30 13.55 19.30 -8.40
CA LYS A 30 13.22 20.38 -7.46
C LYS A 30 11.74 20.71 -7.68
N TYR A 31 10.89 20.65 -6.66
CA TYR A 31 9.76 21.57 -6.39
C TYR A 31 8.79 20.93 -5.38
N LYS A 32 8.77 21.46 -4.15
CA LYS A 32 7.52 21.87 -3.51
C LYS A 32 7.85 22.81 -2.36
N LYS A 33 7.78 24.11 -2.65
CA LYS A 33 7.66 25.15 -1.63
C LYS A 33 6.37 24.85 -0.86
N ILE A 34 6.49 24.70 0.44
CA ILE A 34 5.36 24.73 1.37
C ILE A 34 4.77 26.13 1.30
N ILE A 35 3.65 26.27 0.59
CA ILE A 35 2.84 27.49 0.57
C ILE A 35 1.65 27.21 1.48
N PHE A 36 1.68 27.81 2.65
CA PHE A 36 0.54 27.94 3.55
C PHE A 36 -0.38 29.03 2.96
N CYS A 37 -1.37 28.63 2.16
CA CYS A 37 -2.38 29.55 1.64
C CYS A 37 -3.40 29.89 2.74
N ILE A 38 -3.16 30.98 3.47
CA ILE A 38 -4.22 31.69 4.19
C ILE A 38 -5.11 32.33 3.13
N SER A 39 -6.24 31.71 2.82
CA SER A 39 -7.25 32.32 1.94
C SER A 39 -8.09 33.28 2.76
N LEU A 40 -7.78 34.58 2.65
CA LEU A 40 -8.66 35.65 3.07
C LEU A 40 -9.73 35.83 1.99
N ALA A 41 -10.95 35.33 2.22
CA ALA A 41 -12.08 35.58 1.34
C ALA A 41 -12.88 36.78 1.86
N PHE A 42 -12.75 37.93 1.19
CA PHE A 42 -13.72 39.02 1.27
C PHE A 42 -14.15 39.39 -0.16
N SER A 43 -15.35 38.96 -0.55
CA SER A 43 -16.26 39.84 -1.27
C SER A 43 -17.68 39.31 -1.20
N LEU A 44 -18.56 40.20 -0.74
CA LEU A 44 -19.98 40.03 -0.51
C LEU A 44 -20.74 40.09 -1.84
N HIS A 45 -21.33 38.98 -2.30
CA HIS A 45 -22.53 38.97 -3.14
C HIS A 45 -23.33 37.71 -2.78
N GLY A 46 -24.60 37.89 -2.42
CA GLY A 46 -25.47 36.81 -1.96
C GLY A 46 -25.66 35.73 -3.03
N ILE A 47 -25.29 34.50 -2.68
CA ILE A 47 -25.71 33.28 -3.37
C ILE A 47 -26.13 32.31 -2.26
N ILE A 48 -27.44 32.03 -2.19
CA ILE A 48 -27.95 30.87 -1.46
C ILE A 48 -27.54 29.66 -2.30
N GLY A 49 -26.39 29.09 -1.98
CA GLY A 49 -25.86 27.90 -2.62
C GLY A 49 -24.74 27.39 -1.73
N GLY A 50 -25.07 26.45 -0.84
CA GLY A 50 -24.07 25.81 0.01
C GLY A 50 -22.94 25.27 -0.87
N ALA A 51 -21.70 25.56 -0.51
CA ALA A 51 -20.56 24.92 -1.15
C ALA A 51 -20.75 23.41 -0.97
N ALA A 52 -20.96 22.69 -2.08
CA ALA A 52 -20.95 21.24 -2.05
C ALA A 52 -19.55 20.81 -1.62
N TYR A 53 -19.41 20.38 -0.37
CA TYR A 53 -18.17 19.77 0.08
C TYR A 53 -18.03 18.44 -0.66
N ALA A 54 -16.90 18.25 -1.35
CA ALA A 54 -16.60 16.96 -1.93
C ALA A 54 -16.53 15.94 -0.80
N ILE A 55 -17.20 14.81 -0.96
CA ILE A 55 -17.03 13.68 -0.04
C ILE A 55 -15.66 13.09 -0.33
N GLU A 56 -14.83 13.06 0.71
CA GLU A 56 -13.52 12.41 0.71
C GLU A 56 -13.44 11.48 1.92
N ILE A 57 -13.29 10.19 1.69
CA ILE A 57 -13.07 9.13 2.67
C ILE A 57 -11.57 9.09 2.94
N VAL A 58 -11.19 9.17 4.21
CA VAL A 58 -9.79 9.04 4.61
C VAL A 58 -9.29 7.64 4.26
N GLN A 59 -8.14 7.55 3.59
CA GLN A 59 -7.57 6.30 3.13
C GLN A 59 -7.42 5.27 4.26
N ILE A 60 -8.07 4.11 4.08
CA ILE A 60 -7.94 2.95 4.96
C ILE A 60 -6.83 2.06 4.40
N THR A 61 -5.77 1.86 5.16
CA THR A 61 -4.74 0.87 4.82
C THR A 61 -5.28 -0.55 5.00
N PRO A 62 -4.66 -1.58 4.41
CA PRO A 62 -5.03 -2.97 4.70
C PRO A 62 -5.16 -3.22 6.20
N GLN A 63 -6.24 -3.90 6.57
CA GLN A 63 -6.58 -4.26 7.95
C GLN A 63 -6.34 -5.76 8.15
N GLN A 64 -6.03 -6.15 9.37
CA GLN A 64 -5.90 -7.56 9.76
C GLN A 64 -6.69 -7.82 11.05
N VAL A 65 -7.49 -8.87 11.06
CA VAL A 65 -8.30 -9.29 12.21
C VAL A 65 -8.14 -10.79 12.43
N PRO A 66 -8.11 -11.31 13.66
CA PRO A 66 -8.07 -12.75 13.89
C PRO A 66 -9.34 -13.45 13.37
N THR A 67 -9.30 -14.77 13.24
CA THR A 67 -10.50 -15.57 12.94
C THR A 67 -11.47 -15.58 14.13
N ASN A 68 -12.75 -15.82 13.86
CA ASN A 68 -13.82 -15.91 14.87
C ASN A 68 -13.85 -14.74 15.86
N SER A 69 -13.48 -13.55 15.40
CA SER A 69 -13.27 -12.38 16.25
C SER A 69 -14.13 -11.20 15.81
N ALA A 70 -14.47 -10.34 16.75
CA ALA A 70 -15.23 -9.13 16.46
C ALA A 70 -14.39 -8.20 15.56
N VAL A 71 -15.00 -7.74 14.47
CA VAL A 71 -14.45 -6.73 13.58
C VAL A 71 -15.08 -5.39 13.93
N ASN A 72 -14.25 -4.36 14.06
CA ASN A 72 -14.70 -2.98 14.26
C ASN A 72 -13.74 -2.03 13.54
N ILE A 73 -14.13 -1.60 12.33
CA ILE A 73 -13.38 -0.64 11.52
C ILE A 73 -14.24 0.60 11.39
N ALA A 74 -13.70 1.77 11.71
CA ALA A 74 -14.42 3.04 11.65
C ALA A 74 -13.81 3.95 10.56
N PRO A 75 -14.36 3.93 9.33
CA PRO A 75 -14.05 4.91 8.30
C PRO A 75 -14.32 6.32 8.80
N SER A 76 -13.57 7.27 8.27
CA SER A 76 -13.80 8.69 8.52
C SER A 76 -13.81 9.46 7.22
N LEU A 77 -14.50 10.60 7.22
CA LEU A 77 -14.45 11.56 6.12
C LEU A 77 -13.43 12.63 6.46
N ALA A 78 -12.72 13.12 5.44
CA ALA A 78 -11.88 14.31 5.57
C ALA A 78 -12.75 15.56 5.81
N SER A 79 -13.98 15.58 5.27
CA SER A 79 -14.98 16.62 5.54
C SER A 79 -16.41 16.15 5.26
N GLY A 80 -17.39 16.83 5.85
CA GLY A 80 -18.81 16.61 5.57
C GLY A 80 -19.47 15.48 6.36
N GLN A 81 -20.68 15.11 5.96
CA GLN A 81 -21.45 13.97 6.47
C GLN A 81 -21.96 13.15 5.29
N ALA A 82 -22.08 11.84 5.48
CA ALA A 82 -22.53 10.94 4.43
C ALA A 82 -23.36 9.79 5.00
N ARG A 83 -24.18 9.21 4.13
CA ARG A 83 -24.73 7.86 4.32
C ARG A 83 -23.77 6.85 3.74
N TRP A 84 -23.62 5.74 4.45
CA TRP A 84 -22.68 4.69 4.11
C TRP A 84 -23.39 3.43 3.62
N SER A 85 -22.73 2.72 2.71
CA SER A 85 -23.20 1.43 2.19
C SER A 85 -22.02 0.51 1.86
N LYS A 86 -22.20 -0.79 2.06
CA LYS A 86 -21.25 -1.83 1.67
C LYS A 86 -21.61 -2.24 0.24
N LEU A 87 -20.67 -2.08 -0.67
CA LEU A 87 -20.82 -2.51 -2.08
C LEU A 87 -20.23 -3.90 -2.30
N LEU A 88 -19.12 -4.21 -1.62
CA LEU A 88 -18.43 -5.49 -1.71
C LEU A 88 -17.84 -5.87 -0.35
N GLY A 89 -17.82 -7.16 -0.06
CA GLY A 89 -17.17 -7.74 1.11
C GLY A 89 -17.93 -8.98 1.61
N PRO A 90 -17.39 -9.68 2.61
CA PRO A 90 -18.02 -10.87 3.17
C PRO A 90 -19.41 -10.60 3.74
N ASP A 91 -20.27 -11.63 3.74
CA ASP A 91 -21.66 -11.52 4.23
C ASP A 91 -21.73 -11.21 5.72
N TRP A 92 -20.78 -11.74 6.51
CA TRP A 92 -20.70 -11.53 7.96
C TRP A 92 -20.32 -10.10 8.37
N LEU A 93 -19.85 -9.27 7.43
CA LEU A 93 -19.45 -7.88 7.67
C LEU A 93 -20.57 -6.94 7.26
N SER A 94 -21.06 -6.11 8.17
CA SER A 94 -22.08 -5.09 7.90
C SER A 94 -21.49 -3.69 8.01
N VAL A 95 -22.17 -2.70 7.42
CA VAL A 95 -21.82 -1.28 7.60
C VAL A 95 -23.00 -0.55 8.23
N ASP A 96 -22.72 0.24 9.25
CA ASP A 96 -23.70 1.16 9.82
C ASP A 96 -23.91 2.34 8.85
N SER A 97 -25.15 2.54 8.40
CA SER A 97 -25.46 3.53 7.36
C SER A 97 -25.26 4.99 7.75
N LEU A 98 -25.13 5.30 9.06
CA LEU A 98 -24.96 6.67 9.55
C LEU A 98 -23.49 6.99 9.86
N THR A 99 -22.80 6.05 10.48
CA THR A 99 -21.44 6.23 10.97
C THR A 99 -20.38 5.67 10.03
N GLY A 100 -20.76 4.74 9.14
CA GLY A 100 -19.83 4.01 8.30
C GLY A 100 -19.09 2.89 9.03
N ALA A 101 -19.33 2.70 10.34
CA ALA A 101 -18.67 1.66 11.11
C ALA A 101 -18.94 0.28 10.51
N LEU A 102 -17.88 -0.45 10.17
CA LEU A 102 -17.97 -1.83 9.72
C LEU A 102 -17.86 -2.75 10.93
N THR A 103 -18.88 -3.57 11.12
CA THR A 103 -18.96 -4.51 12.26
C THR A 103 -19.39 -5.91 11.82
N GLY A 104 -18.98 -6.91 12.58
CA GLY A 104 -19.30 -8.31 12.33
C GLY A 104 -18.44 -9.26 13.16
N THR A 105 -18.55 -10.55 12.88
CA THR A 105 -17.66 -11.58 13.41
C THR A 105 -16.99 -12.26 12.22
N SER A 106 -15.65 -12.23 12.18
CA SER A 106 -14.89 -12.87 11.13
C SER A 106 -15.10 -14.38 11.13
N ASP A 107 -14.99 -15.00 9.96
CA ASP A 107 -15.09 -16.46 9.82
C ASP A 107 -13.85 -17.17 10.38
N SER A 108 -13.90 -18.50 10.37
CA SER A 108 -12.83 -19.42 10.72
C SER A 108 -11.77 -19.59 9.61
N ILE A 109 -12.12 -19.25 8.36
CA ILE A 109 -11.22 -19.38 7.20
C ILE A 109 -10.25 -18.19 7.16
N LYS A 110 -8.96 -18.48 7.04
CA LYS A 110 -7.92 -17.45 6.89
C LYS A 110 -7.72 -17.11 5.41
N GLU A 111 -8.10 -15.89 5.04
CA GLU A 111 -7.98 -15.37 3.68
C GLU A 111 -8.02 -13.83 3.67
N ALA A 112 -7.76 -13.23 2.51
CA ALA A 112 -7.89 -11.79 2.32
C ALA A 112 -9.08 -11.44 1.42
N HIS A 113 -9.81 -10.39 1.79
CA HIS A 113 -10.98 -9.90 1.06
C HIS A 113 -10.77 -8.46 0.60
N TYR A 114 -11.33 -8.13 -0.57
CA TYR A 114 -11.63 -6.74 -0.90
C TYR A 114 -12.92 -6.30 -0.23
N ILE A 115 -12.84 -5.19 0.50
CA ILE A 115 -13.99 -4.50 1.06
C ILE A 115 -14.18 -3.23 0.26
N GLN A 116 -15.39 -3.01 -0.25
CA GLN A 116 -15.76 -1.77 -0.92
C GLN A 116 -16.90 -1.11 -0.19
N ILE A 117 -16.70 0.13 0.20
CA ILE A 117 -17.70 0.98 0.85
C ILE A 117 -17.95 2.23 0.01
N LYS A 118 -19.16 2.76 0.11
CA LYS A 118 -19.54 4.01 -0.53
C LYS A 118 -20.13 4.98 0.49
N ALA A 119 -19.60 6.20 0.49
CA ALA A 119 -20.15 7.34 1.20
C ALA A 119 -20.95 8.21 0.20
N SER A 120 -22.15 8.65 0.56
CA SER A 120 -23.00 9.51 -0.29
C SER A 120 -23.70 10.59 0.52
N GLY A 121 -23.70 11.82 0.03
CA GLY A 121 -24.21 13.01 0.72
C GLY A 121 -24.09 14.25 -0.16
N ASP A 122 -25.02 15.19 -0.01
CA ASP A 122 -25.05 16.46 -0.76
C ASP A 122 -24.88 16.33 -2.28
N GLY A 123 -25.47 15.28 -2.85
CA GLY A 123 -25.41 14.97 -4.29
C GLY A 123 -24.06 14.45 -4.78
N GLN A 124 -23.09 14.26 -3.88
CA GLN A 124 -21.79 13.66 -4.15
C GLN A 124 -21.72 12.24 -3.59
N SER A 125 -20.78 11.45 -4.10
CA SER A 125 -20.45 10.16 -3.52
C SER A 125 -19.02 9.76 -3.83
N GLU A 126 -18.43 9.00 -2.93
CA GLU A 126 -17.12 8.39 -3.15
C GLU A 126 -17.16 6.92 -2.76
N THR A 127 -16.35 6.12 -3.45
CA THR A 127 -16.16 4.70 -3.18
C THR A 127 -14.73 4.44 -2.77
N MET A 128 -14.54 3.75 -1.65
CA MET A 128 -13.24 3.30 -1.18
C MET A 128 -13.18 1.79 -1.24
N THR A 129 -12.06 1.27 -1.73
CA THR A 129 -11.73 -0.15 -1.67
C THR A 129 -10.51 -0.32 -0.78
N PHE A 130 -10.53 -1.28 0.12
CA PHE A 130 -9.38 -1.66 0.94
C PHE A 130 -9.39 -3.18 1.19
N ILE A 131 -8.31 -3.70 1.74
CA ILE A 131 -8.15 -5.13 2.01
C ILE A 131 -8.38 -5.42 3.49
N LEU A 132 -9.14 -6.48 3.76
CA LEU A 132 -9.28 -7.06 5.10
C LEU A 132 -8.71 -8.49 5.07
N VAL A 133 -7.65 -8.72 5.82
CA VAL A 133 -7.09 -10.04 6.06
C VAL A 133 -7.73 -10.64 7.30
N VAL A 134 -8.32 -11.84 7.16
CA VAL A 134 -8.85 -12.62 8.27
C VAL A 134 -7.81 -13.67 8.66
N GLY A 135 -7.47 -13.72 9.94
CA GLY A 135 -6.44 -14.57 10.50
C GLY A 135 -5.15 -13.83 10.85
N ASP A 136 -4.18 -14.63 11.27
CA ASP A 136 -2.85 -14.24 11.76
C ASP A 136 -1.76 -14.48 10.71
N GLN A 137 -2.14 -14.53 9.44
CA GLN A 137 -1.25 -14.76 8.31
C GLN A 137 -0.17 -13.68 8.25
N ASN A 138 1.04 -14.05 7.84
CA ASN A 138 2.08 -13.07 7.58
C ASN A 138 1.77 -12.33 6.28
N ILE A 139 1.83 -10.99 6.31
CA ILE A 139 1.54 -10.13 5.17
C ILE A 139 2.85 -9.60 4.60
N ILE A 140 3.20 -10.05 3.40
CA ILE A 140 4.38 -9.62 2.66
C ILE A 140 3.96 -8.60 1.61
N ARG A 141 4.47 -7.37 1.70
CA ARG A 141 4.16 -6.30 0.74
C ARG A 141 5.30 -6.13 -0.27
N MET A 142 4.99 -6.14 -1.56
CA MET A 142 5.99 -6.01 -2.62
C MET A 142 6.28 -4.54 -3.00
N ASN A 143 6.89 -3.78 -2.08
CA ASN A 143 7.22 -2.38 -2.32
C ASN A 143 8.73 -2.08 -2.44
N GLY A 144 9.61 -3.07 -2.26
CA GLY A 144 11.06 -2.88 -2.35
C GLY A 144 11.67 -1.95 -1.28
N VAL A 145 10.91 -1.58 -0.24
CA VAL A 145 11.36 -0.65 0.81
C VAL A 145 11.61 -1.42 2.11
N SER A 146 12.63 -1.03 2.86
CA SER A 146 12.91 -1.58 4.20
C SER A 146 13.07 -3.11 4.25
N GLY A 147 13.66 -3.71 3.21
CA GLY A 147 13.87 -5.16 3.13
C GLY A 147 12.69 -5.95 2.57
N ASN A 148 11.58 -5.28 2.23
CA ASN A 148 10.49 -5.90 1.50
C ASN A 148 10.92 -6.30 0.08
N PRO A 149 10.34 -7.37 -0.47
CA PRO A 149 10.63 -7.80 -1.83
C PRO A 149 10.21 -6.73 -2.85
N SER A 150 10.97 -6.63 -3.94
CA SER A 150 10.68 -5.74 -5.07
C SER A 150 10.09 -6.46 -6.29
N ASP A 151 10.06 -7.79 -6.27
CA ASP A 151 9.50 -8.63 -7.33
C ASP A 151 8.83 -9.89 -6.76
N ILE A 152 7.99 -10.53 -7.59
CA ILE A 152 7.17 -11.68 -7.18
C ILE A 152 8.05 -12.85 -6.75
N LYS A 153 9.14 -13.12 -7.47
CA LYS A 153 10.08 -14.20 -7.16
C LYS A 153 10.70 -14.05 -5.76
N SER A 154 11.14 -12.84 -5.42
CA SER A 154 11.71 -12.53 -4.11
C SER A 154 10.64 -12.63 -3.02
N ALA A 155 9.41 -12.18 -3.31
CA ALA A 155 8.30 -12.29 -2.37
C ALA A 155 7.97 -13.74 -2.03
N TYR A 156 7.84 -14.60 -3.04
CA TYR A 156 7.56 -16.02 -2.82
C TYR A 156 8.66 -16.78 -2.08
N SER A 157 9.92 -16.34 -2.21
CA SER A 157 11.04 -16.90 -1.46
C SER A 157 10.90 -16.62 0.05
N LEU A 158 10.19 -15.57 0.43
CA LEU A 158 9.92 -15.17 1.83
C LEU A 158 8.59 -15.73 2.37
N MET A 159 7.60 -15.95 1.50
CA MET A 159 6.28 -16.46 1.90
C MET A 159 6.36 -17.89 2.42
N ASN A 160 5.48 -18.24 3.36
CA ASN A 160 5.12 -19.61 3.70
C ASN A 160 3.73 -19.97 3.14
N ALA A 161 3.36 -21.25 3.22
CA ALA A 161 1.98 -21.66 2.91
C ALA A 161 1.01 -20.97 3.88
N GLY A 162 -0.05 -20.36 3.36
CA GLY A 162 -1.00 -19.57 4.13
C GLY A 162 -0.60 -18.11 4.35
N ASP A 163 0.48 -17.61 3.74
CA ASP A 163 0.82 -16.19 3.81
C ASP A 163 0.05 -15.36 2.77
N VAL A 164 -0.02 -14.05 2.99
CA VAL A 164 -0.61 -13.09 2.07
C VAL A 164 0.49 -12.27 1.39
N LEU A 165 0.48 -12.26 0.06
CA LEU A 165 1.29 -11.33 -0.74
C LEU A 165 0.43 -10.18 -1.22
N LEU A 166 0.77 -8.99 -0.73
CA LEU A 166 0.18 -7.71 -1.11
C LEU A 166 1.00 -7.07 -2.23
N ILE A 167 0.37 -6.88 -3.38
CA ILE A 167 0.97 -6.33 -4.59
C ILE A 167 0.50 -4.87 -4.75
N PRO A 168 1.38 -3.87 -4.57
CA PRO A 168 1.03 -2.48 -4.81
C PRO A 168 0.62 -2.20 -6.26
N ASP A 169 0.01 -1.03 -6.44
CA ASP A 169 -0.30 -0.53 -7.78
C ASP A 169 0.99 -0.28 -8.56
N GLY A 170 0.98 -0.67 -9.83
CA GLY A 170 2.15 -0.48 -10.68
C GLY A 170 2.15 -1.35 -11.93
N VAL A 171 3.11 -1.03 -12.80
CA VAL A 171 3.43 -1.82 -13.98
C VAL A 171 4.71 -2.59 -13.68
N TYR A 172 4.61 -3.91 -13.68
CA TYR A 172 5.71 -4.81 -13.41
C TYR A 172 6.27 -5.36 -14.72
N SER A 173 7.56 -5.72 -14.72
CA SER A 173 8.24 -6.23 -15.91
C SER A 173 9.27 -7.29 -15.57
N GLY A 174 9.67 -8.05 -16.58
CA GLY A 174 10.67 -9.12 -16.44
C GLY A 174 10.12 -10.41 -15.84
N ILE A 175 10.90 -11.48 -16.01
CA ILE A 175 10.51 -12.85 -15.63
C ILE A 175 10.30 -13.05 -14.12
N ASN A 176 10.92 -12.20 -13.29
CA ASN A 176 10.73 -12.28 -11.83
C ASN A 176 9.33 -11.82 -11.38
N ASN A 177 8.55 -11.18 -12.26
CA ASN A 177 7.20 -10.70 -11.98
C ASN A 177 6.11 -11.50 -12.70
N THR A 178 6.45 -12.64 -13.30
CA THR A 178 5.46 -13.55 -13.90
C THR A 178 4.97 -14.55 -12.86
N ILE A 179 3.65 -14.77 -12.80
CA ILE A 179 3.04 -15.85 -12.02
C ILE A 179 2.85 -17.03 -12.98
N ASN A 180 3.41 -18.21 -12.65
CA ASN A 180 3.24 -19.45 -13.42
C ASN A 180 3.88 -19.44 -14.84
N GLY A 181 5.05 -18.79 -15.00
CA GLY A 181 5.77 -18.75 -16.27
C GLY A 181 6.60 -20.02 -16.54
N SER A 182 6.57 -20.51 -17.79
CA SER A 182 7.17 -21.76 -18.29
C SER A 182 8.72 -21.90 -18.22
N THR A 183 9.42 -21.08 -17.45
CA THR A 183 10.90 -21.05 -17.41
C THR A 183 11.50 -21.05 -15.99
N GLY A 184 10.81 -21.67 -15.02
CA GLY A 184 11.34 -21.83 -13.66
C GLY A 184 10.66 -20.93 -12.64
N ASP A 185 9.34 -20.97 -12.64
CA ASP A 185 8.48 -21.39 -11.52
C ASP A 185 8.76 -20.78 -10.15
N CYS A 186 8.07 -19.68 -9.90
CA CYS A 186 7.55 -19.45 -8.56
C CYS A 186 6.39 -20.43 -8.35
N ILE A 187 6.63 -21.57 -7.70
CA ILE A 187 5.56 -22.47 -7.30
C ILE A 187 4.80 -21.78 -6.16
N VAL A 188 3.54 -21.44 -6.40
CA VAL A 188 2.66 -20.92 -5.36
C VAL A 188 2.62 -21.95 -4.25
N LYS A 189 2.93 -21.54 -3.01
CA LYS A 189 2.84 -22.44 -1.88
C LYS A 189 1.36 -22.74 -1.66
N ASN A 190 0.97 -24.01 -1.78
CA ASN A 190 -0.42 -24.39 -1.55
C ASN A 190 -0.79 -24.11 -0.09
N GLY A 191 -1.89 -23.39 0.11
CA GLY A 191 -2.49 -23.22 1.43
C GLY A 191 -3.14 -24.51 1.94
N ALA A 192 -3.78 -24.43 3.10
CA ALA A 192 -4.66 -25.45 3.66
C ALA A 192 -6.14 -25.08 3.39
N PRO A 193 -7.10 -26.01 3.54
CA PRO A 193 -8.52 -25.75 3.33
C PRO A 193 -9.11 -24.61 4.19
N ASP A 194 -8.47 -24.30 5.32
CA ASP A 194 -8.84 -23.25 6.27
C ASP A 194 -7.81 -22.09 6.33
N ASN A 195 -6.78 -22.14 5.49
CA ASN A 195 -5.71 -21.15 5.47
C ASN A 195 -5.13 -20.98 4.07
N TYR A 196 -5.67 -20.04 3.30
CA TYR A 196 -5.30 -19.84 1.92
C TYR A 196 -4.05 -18.97 1.78
N THR A 197 -3.07 -19.46 1.04
CA THR A 197 -2.02 -18.58 0.50
C THR A 197 -2.67 -17.62 -0.48
N THR A 198 -2.66 -16.33 -0.15
CA THR A 198 -3.42 -15.33 -0.91
C THR A 198 -2.48 -14.38 -1.64
N LEU A 199 -2.72 -14.18 -2.93
CA LEU A 199 -2.10 -13.10 -3.70
C LEU A 199 -3.16 -12.06 -4.01
N ILE A 200 -2.90 -10.81 -3.64
CA ILE A 200 -3.90 -9.75 -3.76
C ILE A 200 -3.22 -8.43 -4.14
N ALA A 201 -3.82 -7.71 -5.08
CA ALA A 201 -3.39 -6.36 -5.43
C ALA A 201 -3.98 -5.35 -4.45
N GLU A 202 -3.28 -4.26 -4.12
CA GLU A 202 -3.82 -3.23 -3.21
C GLU A 202 -5.12 -2.65 -3.77
N ASN A 203 -5.11 -2.30 -5.05
CA ASN A 203 -6.31 -1.93 -5.78
C ASN A 203 -6.60 -2.91 -6.93
N PRO A 204 -7.86 -3.35 -7.07
CA PRO A 204 -8.26 -4.15 -8.22
C PRO A 204 -7.92 -3.43 -9.53
N ASN A 205 -7.31 -4.16 -10.48
CA ASN A 205 -6.90 -3.69 -11.80
C ASN A 205 -5.75 -2.66 -11.86
N ALA A 206 -5.12 -2.33 -10.74
CA ALA A 206 -4.02 -1.36 -10.71
C ALA A 206 -2.62 -2.00 -10.71
N ALA A 207 -2.53 -3.32 -10.44
CA ALA A 207 -1.31 -4.09 -10.58
C ALA A 207 -1.29 -4.81 -11.94
N ASN A 208 -0.39 -4.39 -12.84
CA ASN A 208 -0.22 -4.99 -14.17
C ASN A 208 1.03 -5.88 -14.18
N LEU A 209 0.80 -7.20 -14.13
CA LEU A 209 1.86 -8.21 -14.16
C LEU A 209 2.13 -8.68 -15.60
N PRO A 210 3.40 -8.93 -15.96
CA PRO A 210 3.72 -9.54 -17.24
C PRO A 210 3.15 -10.96 -17.33
N ARG A 211 2.76 -11.34 -18.54
CA ARG A 211 2.27 -12.69 -18.87
C ARG A 211 3.42 -13.69 -19.01
#